data_AF-A0A7X9XHP1-F1
#
_entry.id   AF-A0A7X9XHP1-F1
#
_cell.length_a   1.000
_cell.length_b   1.000
_cell.length_c   1.000
_cell.angle_alpha   90.00
_cell.angle_beta   90.00
_cell.angle_gamma   90.00
#
_symmetry.space_group_name_H-M   'P 1'
#
loop_
_entity.id
_entity.type
_entity.pdbx_description
1 polymer ?
#
loop_
_entity_poly.entity_id
_entity_poly.type
_entity_poly.pdbx_seq_one_letter_code
_entity_poly.pdbx_strand_id
1 'polypeptide(L)'
;MKSDPKECLYCQNNETLHNLMIEIAQLSVSRVFLFKEQTYRGRCLVAYKDHVNDLNELSDEERNAFMSDVARVTRAMQKAFNPEKINYGAYSDKLSHLHFHLAPKYVDGPDYGGIFQMNPGKVYLTDAEYQELIEAVKRNL
;
A
#
# COMPACT_ATOMS: atom_id res chain seq x y z
N MET A 1 -3.00 19.74 8.32
CA MET A 1 -4.23 19.68 9.15
C MET A 1 -4.36 18.24 9.60
N LYS A 2 -4.32 17.96 10.92
CA LYS A 2 -4.60 16.59 11.40
C LYS A 2 -6.08 16.29 11.11
N SER A 3 -6.35 15.25 10.34
CA SER A 3 -7.74 14.83 10.07
C SER A 3 -8.35 14.24 11.34
N ASP A 4 -9.64 14.44 11.56
CA ASP A 4 -10.36 13.72 12.62
C ASP A 4 -10.34 12.21 12.29
N PRO A 5 -9.95 11.32 13.21
CA PRO A 5 -10.05 9.88 13.02
C PRO A 5 -11.44 9.40 12.55
N LYS A 6 -12.51 10.14 12.88
CA LYS A 6 -13.89 9.88 12.43
C LYS A 6 -14.10 10.11 10.94
N GLU A 7 -13.25 10.92 10.31
CA GLU A 7 -13.28 11.22 8.88
C GLU A 7 -12.18 10.46 8.12
N CYS A 8 -11.31 9.73 8.83
CA CYS A 8 -10.21 8.99 8.23
C CYS A 8 -10.70 7.67 7.62
N LEU A 9 -10.47 7.49 6.31
CA LEU A 9 -10.88 6.28 5.59
C LEU A 9 -10.25 4.99 6.16
N TYR A 10 -9.03 5.05 6.67
CA TYR A 10 -8.36 3.89 7.26
C TYR A 10 -8.97 3.54 8.62
N CYS A 11 -9.22 4.54 9.48
CA CYS A 11 -9.81 4.33 10.80
C CYS A 11 -11.26 3.85 10.72
N GLN A 12 -12.04 4.42 9.79
CA GLN A 12 -13.45 4.09 9.65
C GLN A 12 -13.71 2.85 8.79
N ASN A 13 -12.70 2.35 8.07
CA ASN A 13 -12.87 1.25 7.12
C ASN A 13 -14.06 1.47 6.17
N ASN A 14 -14.16 2.70 5.64
CA ASN A 14 -15.36 3.18 4.97
C ASN A 14 -15.45 2.78 3.48
N GLU A 15 -16.55 3.17 2.84
CA GLU A 15 -16.80 2.87 1.43
C GLU A 15 -15.70 3.41 0.50
N THR A 16 -15.14 4.60 0.79
CA THR A 16 -14.01 5.15 0.02
C THR A 16 -12.79 4.23 0.06
N LEU A 17 -12.46 3.65 1.23
CA LEU A 17 -11.41 2.65 1.33
C LEU A 17 -11.74 1.42 0.46
N HIS A 18 -12.95 0.86 0.58
CA HIS A 18 -13.36 -0.33 -0.17
C HIS A 18 -13.44 -0.11 -1.69
N ASN A 19 -13.74 1.11 -2.13
CA ASN A 19 -13.73 1.49 -3.54
C ASN A 19 -12.31 1.62 -4.11
N LEU A 20 -11.33 1.94 -3.27
CA LEU A 20 -9.93 2.11 -3.70
C LEU A 20 -9.11 0.84 -3.59
N MET A 21 -9.36 0.00 -2.59
CA MET A 21 -8.44 -1.08 -2.22
C MET A 21 -9.14 -2.23 -1.50
N ILE A 22 -8.46 -3.38 -1.47
CA ILE A 22 -8.91 -4.62 -0.82
C ILE A 22 -7.92 -4.92 0.30
N GLU A 23 -8.38 -5.08 1.54
CA GLU A 23 -7.50 -5.49 2.64
C GLU A 23 -7.10 -6.96 2.47
N ILE A 24 -5.80 -7.23 2.52
CA ILE A 24 -5.24 -8.57 2.28
C ILE A 24 -4.60 -9.19 3.51
N ALA A 25 -4.11 -8.38 4.45
CA ALA A 25 -3.48 -8.87 5.67
C ALA A 25 -3.43 -7.80 6.77
N GLN A 26 -3.36 -8.25 8.01
CA GLN A 26 -2.92 -7.45 9.15
C GLN A 26 -1.59 -8.00 9.64
N LEU A 27 -0.64 -7.12 9.93
CA LEU A 27 0.70 -7.44 10.41
C LEU A 27 0.88 -6.97 11.86
N SER A 28 2.11 -6.71 12.28
CA SER A 28 2.40 -6.38 13.69
C SER A 28 1.82 -5.03 14.11
N VAL A 29 2.01 -4.01 13.26
CA VAL A 29 1.52 -2.65 13.50
C VAL A 29 0.89 -2.03 12.25
N SER A 30 0.56 -2.85 11.25
CA SER A 30 0.10 -2.36 9.95
C SER A 30 -1.05 -3.17 9.37
N ARG A 31 -1.85 -2.51 8.53
CA ARG A 31 -2.81 -3.13 7.62
C ARG A 31 -2.25 -3.07 6.20
N VAL A 32 -2.41 -4.15 5.45
CA VAL A 32 -1.90 -4.30 4.09
C VAL A 32 -3.06 -4.42 3.13
N PHE A 33 -3.01 -3.66 2.06
CA PHE A 33 -4.05 -3.61 1.04
C PHE A 33 -3.47 -3.84 -0.36
N LEU A 34 -4.22 -4.50 -1.22
CA LEU A 34 -4.02 -4.45 -2.67
C LEU A 34 -4.83 -3.27 -3.23
N PHE A 35 -4.20 -2.40 -4.00
CA PHE A 35 -4.91 -1.29 -4.63
C PHE A 35 -5.76 -1.81 -5.80
N LYS A 36 -6.96 -1.29 -6.06
CA LYS A 36 -7.79 -1.79 -7.19
C LYS A 36 -7.26 -1.31 -8.54
N GLU A 37 -6.76 -0.08 -8.63
CA GLU A 37 -6.07 0.38 -9.84
C GLU A 37 -4.71 -0.31 -9.95
N GLN A 38 -4.52 -1.07 -11.02
CA GLN A 38 -3.42 -2.02 -11.20
C GLN A 38 -2.54 -1.67 -12.42
N THR A 39 -2.43 -0.38 -12.79
CA THR A 39 -1.44 0.06 -13.80
C THR A 39 -0.04 -0.39 -13.40
N TYR A 40 0.28 -0.33 -12.10
CA TYR A 40 1.46 -0.97 -11.52
C TYR A 40 1.04 -2.32 -10.95
N ARG A 41 1.06 -3.37 -11.77
CA ARG A 41 0.55 -4.71 -11.38
C ARG A 41 1.25 -5.23 -10.12
N GLY A 42 0.45 -5.61 -9.13
CA GLY A 42 0.88 -5.99 -7.78
C GLY A 42 0.96 -4.85 -6.78
N ARG A 43 0.50 -3.63 -7.13
CA ARG A 43 0.58 -2.46 -6.24
C ARG A 43 -0.15 -2.69 -4.93
N CYS A 44 0.59 -2.53 -3.84
CA CYS A 44 0.09 -2.65 -2.49
C CYS A 44 0.17 -1.31 -1.75
N LEU A 45 -0.49 -1.24 -0.61
CA LEU A 45 -0.42 -0.16 0.35
C LEU A 45 -0.27 -0.73 1.75
N VAL A 46 0.60 -0.14 2.56
CA VAL A 46 0.78 -0.48 3.97
C VAL A 46 0.44 0.74 4.80
N ALA A 47 -0.62 0.65 5.60
CA ALA A 47 -1.07 1.71 6.50
C ALA A 47 -0.76 1.33 7.95
N TYR A 48 -0.27 2.28 8.75
CA TYR A 48 -0.11 2.09 10.18
C TYR A 48 -1.47 1.78 10.82
N LYS A 49 -1.51 0.92 11.84
CA LYS A 49 -2.78 0.48 12.44
C LYS A 49 -3.54 1.61 13.15
N ASP A 50 -2.82 2.55 13.73
CA ASP A 50 -3.37 3.66 14.51
C ASP A 50 -3.39 4.97 13.71
N HIS A 51 -4.15 5.95 14.17
CA HIS A 51 -4.26 7.26 13.53
C HIS A 51 -3.05 8.14 13.85
N VAL A 52 -2.02 8.05 13.02
CA VAL A 52 -0.81 8.87 13.10
C VAL A 52 -0.63 9.62 11.79
N ASN A 53 -0.25 10.90 11.83
CA ASN A 53 -0.17 11.70 10.61
C ASN A 53 1.09 11.36 9.79
N ASP A 54 2.23 11.24 10.46
CA ASP A 54 3.54 11.13 9.81
C ASP A 54 4.46 10.14 10.54
N LEU A 55 5.46 9.61 9.82
CA LEU A 55 6.46 8.69 10.34
C LEU A 55 7.26 9.30 11.49
N ASN A 56 7.47 10.62 11.48
CA ASN A 56 8.24 11.32 12.50
C ASN A 56 7.51 11.49 13.85
N GLU A 57 6.20 11.21 13.89
CA GLU A 57 5.40 11.28 15.12
C GLU A 57 5.47 9.98 15.92
N LEU A 58 6.01 8.90 15.35
CA LEU A 58 6.18 7.62 16.01
C LEU A 58 7.41 7.62 16.93
N SER A 59 7.33 6.83 18.01
CA SER A 59 8.53 6.44 18.75
C SER A 59 9.50 5.65 17.87
N ASP A 60 10.77 5.55 18.29
CA ASP A 60 11.76 4.76 17.55
C ASP A 60 11.35 3.29 17.41
N GLU A 61 10.75 2.73 18.47
CA GLU A 61 10.24 1.36 18.51
C GLU A 61 9.10 1.16 17.50
N GLU A 62 8.10 2.05 17.50
CA GLU A 62 6.95 1.97 16.59
C GLU A 62 7.36 2.20 15.13
N ARG A 63 8.23 3.18 14.88
CA ARG A 63 8.78 3.44 13.54
C ARG A 63 9.50 2.20 13.02
N ASN A 64 10.34 1.57 13.84
CA ASN A 64 11.07 0.38 13.45
C ASN A 64 10.13 -0.81 13.18
N ALA A 65 9.08 -0.97 13.98
CA ALA A 65 8.05 -1.98 13.75
C ALA A 65 7.30 -1.73 12.42
N PHE A 66 6.91 -0.49 12.16
CA PHE A 66 6.22 -0.12 10.91
C PHE A 66 7.11 -0.34 9.69
N MET A 67 8.36 0.10 9.73
CA MET A 67 9.30 -0.12 8.61
C MET A 67 9.65 -1.60 8.43
N SER A 68 9.64 -2.40 9.49
CA SER A 68 9.77 -3.86 9.41
C SER A 68 8.58 -4.50 8.66
N ASP A 69 7.35 -4.09 8.98
CA ASP A 69 6.16 -4.53 8.25
C ASP A 69 6.21 -4.11 6.77
N VAL A 70 6.60 -2.86 6.48
CA VAL A 70 6.78 -2.36 5.10
C VAL A 70 7.79 -3.20 4.33
N ALA A 71 8.95 -3.49 4.93
CA ALA A 71 9.98 -4.34 4.32
C ALA A 71 9.52 -5.79 4.13
N ARG A 72 8.72 -6.33 5.05
CA ARG A 72 8.12 -7.67 4.92
C ARG A 72 7.21 -7.74 3.70
N VAL A 73 6.33 -6.76 3.52
CA VAL A 73 5.43 -6.68 2.36
C VAL A 73 6.22 -6.54 1.06
N THR A 74 7.22 -5.67 0.99
CA THR A 74 7.98 -5.51 -0.27
C THR A 74 8.86 -6.70 -0.60
N ARG A 75 9.37 -7.45 0.40
CA ARG A 75 9.99 -8.76 0.16
C ARG A 75 9.00 -9.78 -0.38
N ALA A 76 7.77 -9.79 0.14
CA ALA A 76 6.71 -10.66 -0.36
C ALA A 76 6.35 -10.32 -1.82
N MET A 77 6.17 -9.03 -2.13
CA MET A 77 5.95 -8.54 -3.48
C MET A 77 7.11 -8.86 -4.43
N GLN A 78 8.36 -8.73 -3.96
CA GLN A 78 9.54 -9.07 -4.76
C GLN A 78 9.52 -10.54 -5.17
N LYS A 79 9.19 -11.45 -4.25
CA LYS A 79 9.06 -12.89 -4.55
C LYS A 79 7.85 -13.20 -5.43
N ALA A 80 6.72 -12.55 -5.17
CA ALA A 80 5.46 -12.81 -5.86
C ALA A 80 5.47 -12.36 -7.32
N PHE A 81 6.13 -11.22 -7.61
CA PHE A 81 6.01 -10.56 -8.90
C PHE A 81 7.33 -10.28 -9.61
N ASN A 82 8.46 -10.44 -8.91
CA ASN A 82 9.81 -10.21 -9.42
C ASN A 82 9.97 -8.88 -10.22
N PRO A 83 9.56 -7.72 -9.67
CA PRO A 83 9.81 -6.44 -10.31
C PRO A 83 11.30 -6.08 -10.27
N GLU A 84 11.72 -5.22 -11.18
CA GLU A 84 13.06 -4.63 -11.17
C GLU A 84 13.27 -3.76 -9.93
N LYS A 85 12.23 -3.00 -9.55
CA LYS A 85 12.23 -2.17 -8.34
C LYS A 85 10.83 -2.01 -7.77
N ILE A 86 10.74 -1.87 -6.45
CA ILE A 86 9.55 -1.33 -5.78
C ILE A 86 9.82 0.13 -5.42
N ASN A 87 8.95 1.02 -5.89
CA ASN A 87 8.91 2.43 -5.50
C ASN A 87 8.03 2.61 -4.26
N TYR A 88 8.43 3.56 -3.40
CA TYR A 88 7.75 3.88 -2.16
C TYR A 88 7.25 5.33 -2.25
N GLY A 89 5.99 5.57 -1.93
CA GLY A 89 5.44 6.92 -1.84
C GLY A 89 4.57 7.10 -0.60
N ALA A 90 4.88 8.11 0.20
CA ALA A 90 4.07 8.58 1.33
C ALA A 90 3.86 10.08 1.13
N TYR A 91 2.73 10.44 0.51
CA TYR A 91 2.40 11.83 0.20
C TYR A 91 1.54 12.43 1.29
N SER A 92 0.41 11.79 1.62
CA SER A 92 -0.51 12.14 2.72
C SER A 92 -0.91 13.63 2.84
N ASP A 93 -0.68 14.46 1.82
CA ASP A 93 -0.93 15.92 1.84
C ASP A 93 -2.39 16.28 2.20
N LYS A 94 -3.33 15.41 1.82
CA LYS A 94 -4.78 15.60 1.99
C LYS A 94 -5.44 14.60 2.93
N LEU A 95 -4.67 13.68 3.51
CA LEU A 95 -5.18 12.60 4.36
C LEU A 95 -4.15 12.28 5.44
N SER A 96 -4.46 12.67 6.67
CA SER A 96 -3.55 12.53 7.81
C SER A 96 -3.69 11.12 8.39
N HIS A 97 -3.06 10.14 7.71
CA HIS A 97 -2.88 8.78 8.21
C HIS A 97 -1.60 8.22 7.59
N LEU A 98 -0.69 7.68 8.39
CA LEU A 98 0.60 7.19 7.91
C LEU A 98 0.41 5.94 7.03
N HIS A 99 0.78 6.04 5.76
CA HIS A 99 0.78 4.91 4.84
C HIS A 99 1.85 5.06 3.75
N PHE A 100 2.34 3.92 3.26
CA PHE A 100 3.19 3.83 2.09
C PHE A 100 2.45 3.15 0.94
N HIS A 101 2.43 3.80 -0.22
CA HIS A 101 2.17 3.15 -1.50
C HIS A 101 3.42 2.40 -1.96
N LEU A 102 3.23 1.15 -2.38
CA LEU A 102 4.28 0.25 -2.83
C LEU A 102 3.99 -0.14 -4.28
N ALA A 103 4.70 0.47 -5.23
CA ALA A 103 4.47 0.28 -6.66
C ALA A 103 5.59 -0.58 -7.29
N PRO A 104 5.30 -1.80 -7.76
CA PRO A 104 6.22 -2.58 -8.59
C PRO A 104 6.52 -1.87 -9.91
N LYS A 105 7.78 -1.85 -10.31
CA LYS A 105 8.29 -1.26 -11.55
C LYS A 105 9.08 -2.31 -12.31
N TYR A 106 8.79 -2.41 -13.60
CA TYR A 106 9.43 -3.34 -14.53
C TYR A 106 10.09 -2.54 -15.64
N VAL A 107 11.19 -3.06 -16.20
CA VAL A 107 11.79 -2.51 -17.41
C VAL A 107 10.72 -2.46 -18.51
N ASP A 108 10.64 -1.34 -19.23
CA ASP A 108 9.61 -1.02 -20.23
C ASP A 108 8.16 -1.00 -19.71
N GLY A 109 7.98 -1.11 -18.38
CA GLY A 109 6.69 -0.96 -17.71
C GLY A 109 6.29 0.52 -17.51
N PRO A 110 5.06 0.76 -17.01
CA PRO A 110 4.54 2.11 -16.82
C PRO A 110 5.47 3.00 -15.99
N ASP A 111 5.80 4.16 -16.56
CA ASP A 111 6.65 5.21 -15.98
C ASP A 111 7.99 4.67 -15.42
N TYR A 112 8.55 3.60 -15.99
CA TYR A 112 9.88 3.10 -15.57
C TYR A 112 10.94 4.21 -15.73
N GLY A 113 11.77 4.40 -14.71
CA GLY A 113 12.70 5.54 -14.62
C GLY A 113 12.09 6.86 -14.13
N GLY A 114 10.77 6.91 -13.91
CA GLY A 114 10.04 8.09 -13.42
C GLY A 114 9.17 7.80 -12.20
N ILE A 115 8.37 8.80 -11.81
CA ILE A 115 7.42 8.70 -10.70
C ILE A 115 6.21 7.84 -11.09
N PHE A 116 5.67 7.09 -10.13
CA PHE A 116 4.39 6.41 -10.32
C PHE A 116 3.23 7.36 -10.02
N GLN A 117 2.11 7.17 -10.71
CA GLN A 117 0.91 7.99 -10.61
C GLN A 117 -0.02 7.43 -9.52
N MET A 118 -0.65 8.29 -8.72
CA MET A 118 -1.41 7.81 -7.55
C MET A 118 -2.68 7.05 -7.90
N ASN A 119 -3.40 7.45 -8.94
CA ASN A 119 -4.59 6.75 -9.41
C ASN A 119 -4.84 7.10 -10.88
N PRO A 120 -4.11 6.48 -11.83
CA PRO A 120 -4.21 6.82 -13.25
C PRO A 120 -5.53 6.35 -13.89
N GLY A 121 -6.26 5.44 -13.22
CA GLY A 121 -7.56 4.94 -13.68
C GLY A 121 -7.53 4.19 -15.00
N LYS A 122 -6.41 3.50 -15.32
CA LYS A 122 -6.21 2.86 -16.62
C LYS A 122 -6.46 1.36 -16.59
N VAL A 123 -6.10 0.69 -15.50
CA VAL A 123 -6.17 -0.77 -15.39
C VAL A 123 -6.93 -1.15 -14.13
N TYR A 124 -8.03 -1.86 -14.32
CA TYR A 124 -8.78 -2.54 -13.27
C TYR A 124 -8.93 -4.00 -13.66
N LEU A 125 -8.88 -4.89 -12.68
CA LEU A 125 -8.90 -6.32 -12.89
C LEU A 125 -10.28 -6.91 -12.60
N THR A 126 -10.49 -8.14 -13.04
CA THR A 126 -11.60 -8.97 -12.57
C THR A 126 -11.37 -9.47 -11.15
N ASP A 127 -12.43 -9.90 -10.46
CA ASP A 127 -12.32 -10.45 -9.10
C ASP A 127 -11.38 -11.66 -9.02
N ALA A 128 -11.37 -12.51 -10.06
CA ALA A 128 -10.47 -13.66 -10.14
C ALA A 128 -9.00 -13.22 -10.22
N GLU A 129 -8.69 -12.25 -11.07
CA GLU A 129 -7.33 -11.71 -11.21
C GLU A 129 -6.87 -10.95 -9.95
N TYR A 130 -7.76 -10.23 -9.27
CA TYR A 130 -7.44 -9.67 -7.95
C TYR A 130 -7.09 -10.80 -6.98
N GLN A 131 -7.91 -11.85 -6.90
CA GLN A 131 -7.67 -12.97 -6.00
C GLN A 131 -6.33 -13.65 -6.27
N GLU A 132 -5.93 -13.83 -7.53
CA GLU A 132 -4.62 -14.36 -7.90
C GLU A 132 -3.46 -13.50 -7.35
N LEU A 133 -3.54 -12.18 -7.50
CA LEU A 133 -2.53 -11.26 -6.95
C LEU A 133 -2.50 -11.28 -5.42
N ILE A 134 -3.68 -11.29 -4.79
CA ILE A 134 -3.82 -11.35 -3.32
C ILE A 134 -3.15 -12.62 -2.79
N GLU A 135 -3.45 -13.78 -3.38
CA GLU A 135 -2.89 -15.05 -2.96
C GLU A 135 -1.38 -15.13 -3.25
N ALA A 136 -0.90 -14.53 -4.33
CA ALA A 136 0.54 -14.45 -4.61
C ALA A 136 1.30 -13.67 -3.53
N VAL A 137 0.76 -12.54 -3.07
CA VAL A 137 1.35 -11.77 -1.95
C VAL A 137 1.25 -12.56 -0.65
N LYS A 138 0.06 -13.08 -0.30
CA LYS A 138 -0.17 -13.82 0.94
C LYS A 138 0.74 -15.04 1.10
N ARG A 139 0.99 -15.80 0.04
CA ARG A 139 1.92 -16.95 0.07
C ARG A 139 3.35 -16.58 0.45
N ASN A 140 3.73 -15.31 0.30
CA ASN A 140 5.09 -14.82 0.54
C ASN A 140 5.20 -13.89 1.77
N LEU A 141 4.11 -13.62 2.47
CA LEU A 141 4.07 -12.82 3.71
C LEU A 141 4.46 -13.67 4.90
#